data_AF-A0A1V8TKF8-F1
#
_entry.id   AF-A0A1V8TKF8-F1
#
_cell.length_a   1.000
_cell.length_b   1.000
_cell.length_c   1.000
_cell.angle_alpha   90.00
_cell.angle_beta   90.00
_cell.angle_gamma   90.00
#
_symmetry.space_group_name_H-M   'P 1'
#
loop_
_entity.id
_entity.type
_entity.pdbx_description
1 polymer ?
#
loop_
_entity_poly.entity_id
_entity_poly.type
_entity_poly.pdbx_seq_one_letter_code
_entity_poly.pdbx_strand_id
1 'polypeptide(L)'
;MSARTDSEATSTQSTTGITPSTLSEALRDRLAAEHVDIQDLSGGCGQMFEAIIVSPQFAKKTTLARHRLVNGALKEEIAAIHAWTPKCYTPEEWEKKQGGS
;
A
#
# COMPACT_ATOMS: atom_id res chain seq x y z
N MET A 1 29.40 -21.31 -12.11
CA MET A 1 28.00 -20.85 -12.32
C MET A 1 27.44 -20.54 -10.94
N SER A 2 27.47 -19.27 -10.54
CA SER A 2 27.11 -18.84 -9.18
C SER A 2 25.76 -18.16 -9.21
N ALA A 3 24.68 -18.92 -9.03
CA ALA A 3 23.38 -18.37 -8.70
C ALA A 3 23.16 -18.60 -7.21
N ARG A 4 23.48 -17.58 -6.41
CA ARG A 4 23.04 -17.48 -5.02
C ARG A 4 21.88 -16.51 -5.04
N THR A 5 20.67 -17.03 -5.23
CA THR A 5 19.42 -16.32 -4.96
C THR A 5 19.36 -16.12 -3.46
N ASP A 6 19.82 -14.96 -3.02
CA ASP A 6 19.58 -14.47 -1.68
C ASP A 6 18.15 -13.92 -1.66
N SER A 7 17.23 -14.71 -1.10
CA SER A 7 15.89 -14.23 -0.70
C SER A 7 15.86 -14.14 0.82
N GLU A 8 16.66 -13.23 1.38
CA GLU A 8 16.44 -12.73 2.73
C GLU A 8 15.34 -11.67 2.71
N ALA A 9 14.08 -12.11 2.70
CA ALA A 9 12.98 -11.29 3.20
C ALA A 9 12.97 -11.39 4.74
N THR A 10 14.02 -10.83 5.36
CA THR A 10 14.13 -10.73 6.81
C THR A 10 13.10 -9.72 7.31
N SER A 11 12.00 -10.27 7.82
CA SER A 11 11.12 -9.60 8.77
C SER A 11 11.95 -9.18 9.98
N THR A 12 11.96 -7.89 10.31
CA THR A 12 11.97 -7.30 11.67
C THR A 12 12.50 -5.87 11.55
N GLN A 13 11.64 -4.85 11.69
CA GLN A 13 12.10 -3.57 12.23
C GLN A 13 10.96 -2.76 12.86
N SER A 14 11.14 -2.54 14.16
CA SER A 14 10.28 -1.84 15.10
C SER A 14 10.30 -0.32 14.92
N THR A 15 9.11 0.27 14.77
CA THR A 15 8.65 1.50 15.45
C THR A 15 9.52 2.79 15.48
N THR A 16 10.06 3.31 14.38
CA THR A 16 10.44 4.76 14.33
C THR A 16 10.27 5.47 12.97
N GLY A 17 9.68 4.85 11.95
CA GLY A 17 9.41 5.62 10.72
C GLY A 17 8.50 4.85 9.80
N ILE A 18 7.21 5.21 9.79
CA ILE A 18 6.33 4.75 8.74
C ILE A 18 6.77 5.45 7.47
N THR A 19 7.44 4.70 6.60
CA THR A 19 7.88 5.17 5.30
C THR A 19 6.94 4.63 4.22
N PRO A 20 6.81 5.35 3.10
CA PRO A 20 6.08 4.83 1.93
C PRO A 20 6.62 3.48 1.46
N SER A 21 7.93 3.24 1.56
CA SER A 21 8.53 1.95 1.23
C SER A 21 7.97 0.81 2.08
N THR A 22 7.98 0.96 3.41
CA THR A 22 7.47 -0.06 4.35
C THR A 22 5.99 -0.34 4.13
N LEU A 23 5.19 0.71 3.93
CA LEU A 23 3.77 0.57 3.63
C LEU A 23 3.55 -0.17 2.30
N SER A 24 4.34 0.16 1.28
CA SER A 24 4.23 -0.46 -0.03
C SER A 24 4.54 -1.96 -0.01
N GLU A 25 5.57 -2.36 0.74
CA GLU A 25 5.95 -3.77 0.93
C GLU A 25 4.87 -4.53 1.68
N ALA A 26 4.37 -3.98 2.80
CA ALA A 26 3.30 -4.58 3.58
C ALA A 26 2.01 -4.76 2.75
N LEU A 27 1.69 -3.80 1.88
CA LEU A 27 0.53 -3.89 0.97
C LEU A 27 0.73 -4.96 -0.11
N ARG A 28 1.93 -5.06 -0.68
CA ARG A 28 2.27 -6.10 -1.67
C ARG A 28 2.17 -7.49 -1.05
N ASP A 29 2.73 -7.66 0.15
CA ASP A 29 2.75 -8.94 0.85
C ASP A 29 1.35 -9.36 1.35
N ARG A 30 0.64 -8.47 2.05
CA ARG A 30 -0.66 -8.80 2.68
C ARG A 30 -1.84 -8.79 1.70
N LEU A 31 -1.81 -7.95 0.66
CA LEU A 31 -2.94 -7.76 -0.27
C LEU A 31 -2.65 -8.20 -1.70
N ALA A 32 -1.48 -8.81 -1.96
CA ALA A 32 -1.05 -9.18 -3.32
C ALA A 32 -1.18 -7.98 -4.29
N ALA A 33 -0.79 -6.78 -3.83
CA ALA A 33 -0.87 -5.59 -4.66
C ALA A 33 0.16 -5.65 -5.78
N GLU A 34 -0.29 -5.45 -7.02
CA GLU A 34 0.57 -5.44 -8.21
C GLU A 34 1.25 -4.08 -8.37
N HIS A 35 0.55 -3.00 -8.02
CA HIS A 35 1.08 -1.65 -8.06
C HIS A 35 0.72 -0.92 -6.78
N VAL A 36 1.72 -0.27 -6.18
CA VAL A 36 1.56 0.56 -4.99
C VAL A 36 2.37 1.82 -5.19
N ASP A 37 1.70 2.96 -5.12
CA ASP A 37 2.30 4.29 -5.14
C ASP A 37 1.84 5.06 -3.90
N ILE A 38 2.76 5.64 -3.14
CA ILE A 38 2.44 6.31 -1.88
C ILE A 38 3.05 7.71 -1.92
N GLN A 39 2.18 8.70 -1.80
CA GLN A 39 2.53 10.11 -1.81
C GLN A 39 2.43 10.68 -0.39
N ASP A 40 3.50 11.33 0.03
CA ASP A 40 3.53 12.11 1.27
C ASP A 40 2.97 13.51 1.01
N LEU A 41 1.86 13.81 1.68
CA LEU A 41 1.15 15.09 1.64
C LEU A 41 1.29 15.84 2.97
N SER A 42 2.32 15.54 3.77
CA SER A 42 2.58 16.22 5.04
C SER A 42 2.94 17.70 4.81
N GLY A 43 2.00 18.60 5.14
CA GLY A 43 2.10 20.04 4.85
C GLY A 43 2.03 20.98 6.05
N GLY A 44 2.12 20.48 7.29
CA GLY A 44 2.22 21.36 8.48
C GLY A 44 1.57 20.90 9.78
N CYS A 45 0.74 19.84 9.78
CA CYS A 45 0.05 19.36 11.00
C CYS A 45 0.17 17.84 11.27
N GLY A 46 0.99 17.11 10.51
CA GLY A 46 1.19 15.69 10.74
C GLY A 46 1.59 14.93 9.47
N GLN A 47 1.82 13.63 9.63
CA GLN A 47 2.08 12.72 8.53
C GLN A 47 0.76 12.43 7.81
N MET A 48 0.63 12.89 6.56
CA MET A 48 -0.49 12.58 5.70
C MET A 48 0.03 11.77 4.53
N PHE A 49 -0.48 10.56 4.36
CA PHE A 49 -0.12 9.70 3.24
C PHE A 49 -1.34 9.39 2.38
N GLU A 50 -1.19 9.58 1.08
CA GLU A 50 -2.12 9.08 0.08
C GLU A 50 -1.49 7.89 -0.62
N ALA A 51 -2.16 6.74 -0.62
CA ALA A 51 -1.66 5.53 -1.25
C ALA A 51 -2.58 5.06 -2.36
N ILE A 52 -2.07 4.94 -3.57
CA ILE A 52 -2.72 4.27 -4.68
C ILE A 52 -2.31 2.80 -4.64
N ILE A 53 -3.30 1.93 -4.51
CA ILE A 53 -3.10 0.50 -4.31
C ILE A 53 -3.91 -0.20 -5.39
N VAL A 54 -3.22 -0.96 -6.23
CA VAL A 54 -3.81 -1.74 -7.31
C VAL A 54 -3.63 -3.20 -6.98
N SER A 55 -4.74 -3.90 -6.78
CA SER A 55 -4.72 -5.33 -6.46
C SER A 55 -5.90 -6.06 -7.11
N PRO A 56 -5.69 -7.26 -7.67
CA PRO A 56 -6.78 -8.10 -8.14
C PRO A 56 -7.70 -8.54 -6.99
N GLN A 57 -7.25 -8.49 -5.73
CA GLN A 57 -8.10 -8.79 -4.57
C GLN A 57 -9.24 -7.79 -4.37
N PHE A 58 -9.13 -6.59 -4.95
CA PHE A 58 -10.19 -5.59 -4.91
C PHE A 58 -11.29 -5.87 -5.94
N ALA A 59 -11.03 -6.74 -6.92
CA ALA A 59 -12.04 -7.17 -7.87
C ALA A 59 -13.22 -7.83 -7.13
N LYS A 60 -14.44 -7.51 -7.58
CA LYS A 60 -15.69 -8.02 -6.99
C LYS A 60 -15.92 -7.62 -5.51
N LYS A 61 -15.12 -6.71 -4.94
CA LYS A 61 -15.34 -6.14 -3.60
C LYS A 61 -15.87 -4.71 -3.70
N THR A 62 -16.78 -4.36 -2.80
CA THR A 62 -17.28 -2.99 -2.65
C THR A 62 -16.18 -2.08 -2.10
N THR A 63 -16.26 -0.77 -2.36
CA THR A 63 -15.31 0.23 -1.84
C THR A 63 -15.08 0.11 -0.34
N LEU A 64 -16.15 -0.08 0.44
CA LEU A 64 -16.05 -0.28 1.89
C LEU A 64 -15.27 -1.55 2.26
N ALA A 65 -15.50 -2.65 1.55
CA ALA A 65 -14.77 -3.91 1.79
C ALA A 65 -13.28 -3.79 1.42
N ARG A 66 -12.97 -3.07 0.33
CA ARG A 66 -11.57 -2.74 -0.06
C ARG A 66 -10.88 -1.94 1.05
N HIS A 67 -11.53 -0.88 1.54
CA HIS A 67 -10.97 -0.04 2.61
C HIS A 67 -10.80 -0.81 3.92
N ARG A 68 -11.76 -1.66 4.29
CA ARG A 68 -11.64 -2.53 5.48
C ARG A 68 -10.46 -3.49 5.37
N LEU A 69 -10.19 -4.05 4.18
CA LEU A 69 -9.03 -4.92 3.96
C LEU A 69 -7.72 -4.14 4.14
N VAL A 70 -7.59 -2.98 3.50
CA VAL A 70 -6.38 -2.15 3.63
C VAL A 70 -6.19 -1.68 5.07
N ASN A 71 -7.23 -1.14 5.70
CA ASN A 71 -7.13 -0.65 7.07
C ASN A 71 -6.88 -1.77 8.08
N GLY A 72 -7.39 -2.98 7.83
CA GLY A 72 -7.07 -4.15 8.64
C GLY A 72 -5.63 -4.61 8.45
N ALA A 73 -5.14 -4.57 7.22
CA ALA A 73 -3.78 -4.95 6.87
C ALA A 73 -2.74 -3.93 7.34
N LEU A 74 -3.07 -2.65 7.53
CA LEU A 74 -2.13 -1.61 7.97
C LEU A 74 -2.59 -0.93 9.27
N LYS A 75 -3.29 -1.65 10.13
CA LYS A 75 -3.98 -1.06 11.30
C LYS A 75 -3.00 -0.35 12.23
N GLU A 76 -1.85 -0.97 12.49
CA GLU A 76 -0.83 -0.47 13.43
C GLU A 76 -0.10 0.74 12.84
N GLU A 77 0.17 0.68 11.54
CA GLU A 77 0.83 1.74 10.79
C GLU A 77 -0.10 2.96 10.66
N ILE A 78 -1.34 2.77 10.17
CA ILE A 78 -2.33 3.85 10.04
C ILE A 78 -2.62 4.52 11.38
N ALA A 79 -2.59 3.80 12.49
CA ALA A 79 -2.81 4.38 13.82
C ALA A 79 -1.73 5.41 14.23
N ALA A 80 -0.53 5.33 13.65
CA ALA A 80 0.55 6.28 13.89
C ALA A 80 0.62 7.40 12.84
N ILE A 81 -0.11 7.28 11.73
CA ILE A 81 -0.24 8.31 10.69
C ILE A 81 -1.38 9.27 11.09
N HIS A 82 -1.21 10.58 10.89
CA HIS A 82 -2.26 11.56 11.20
C HIS A 82 -3.45 11.46 10.22
N ALA A 83 -3.15 11.30 8.94
CA ALA A 83 -4.16 11.13 7.89
C ALA A 83 -3.71 10.10 6.85
N TRP A 84 -4.58 9.12 6.57
CA TRP A 84 -4.34 8.06 5.61
C TRP A 84 -5.48 7.97 4.60
N THR A 85 -5.15 8.04 3.31
CA THR A 85 -6.12 7.97 2.22
C THR A 85 -5.76 6.83 1.26
N PRO A 86 -6.36 5.64 1.41
CA PRO A 86 -6.12 4.52 0.50
C PRO A 86 -7.04 4.61 -0.72
N LYS A 87 -6.47 4.73 -1.92
CA LYS A 87 -7.16 4.63 -3.21
C LYS A 87 -7.00 3.22 -3.75
N CYS A 88 -8.05 2.41 -3.59
CA CYS A 88 -8.03 0.99 -3.95
C CYS A 88 -8.64 0.77 -5.35
N TYR A 89 -7.79 0.44 -6.33
CA TYR A 89 -8.20 0.19 -7.71
C TYR A 89 -7.99 -1.27 -8.11
N THR A 90 -8.82 -1.79 -9.00
CA THR A 90 -8.48 -3.04 -9.69
C THR A 90 -7.44 -2.78 -10.78
N PRO A 91 -6.66 -3.80 -11.21
CA PRO A 91 -5.75 -3.67 -12.35
C PRO A 91 -6.45 -3.10 -13.59
N GLU A 92 -7.66 -3.58 -13.89
CA GLU A 92 -8.50 -3.10 -14.99
C GLU A 92 -8.91 -1.62 -14.84
N GLU A 93 -9.26 -1.18 -13.62
CA GLU A 93 -9.62 0.22 -13.33
C GLU A 93 -8.39 1.14 -13.47
N TRP A 94 -7.23 0.67 -13.01
CA TRP A 94 -5.97 1.41 -13.07
C TRP A 94 -5.47 1.57 -14.51
N GLU A 95 -5.50 0.49 -15.29
CA GLU A 95 -5.13 0.52 -16.71
C GLU A 95 -5.97 1.51 -17.50
N LYS A 96 -7.30 1.53 -17.30
CA LYS A 96 -8.19 2.53 -17.92
C LYS A 96 -7.85 3.96 -17.52
N LYS A 97 -7.41 4.18 -16.28
CA LYS A 97 -7.06 5.51 -15.77
C LYS A 97 -5.70 5.99 -16.30
N GLN A 98 -4.76 5.07 -16.51
CA GLN A 98 -3.42 5.36 -17.07
C GLN A 98 -3.43 5.49 -18.60
N GLY A 99 -4.27 4.71 -19.30
CA GLY A 99 -4.38 4.72 -20.76
C GLY A 99 -5.29 5.80 -21.33
N GLY A 100 -5.93 6.62 -20.48
CA GLY A 100 -6.74 7.75 -20.89
C GLY A 100 -5.92 9.03 -20.96
N SER A 101 -5.05 9.16 -21.96
CA SER A 101 -4.44 10.43 -22.38
C SER A 101 -4.65 10.67 -23.86
#